data_AF-A0A7Y8RWP6-F1
#
_entry.id   AF-A0A7Y8RWP6-F1
#
_cell.length_a   1.000
_cell.length_b   1.000
_cell.length_c   1.000
_cell.angle_alpha   90.00
_cell.angle_beta   90.00
_cell.angle_gamma   90.00
#
_symmetry.space_group_name_H-M   'P 1'
#
loop_
_entity.id
_entity.type
_entity.pdbx_description
1 polymer ?
#
loop_
_entity_poly.entity_id
_entity_poly.type
_entity_poly.pdbx_seq_one_letter_code
_entity_poly.pdbx_strand_id
1 'polypeptide(L)'
;MHNEQTDLEAQLKAIEKWEKEQQKVWFWERIGRIPFKVLDKLTPAFIQDKIGVLLDEIGGFIQNGGQYLTSEKHLIRQFQKKLPEETIQTIEDIKKAPLSVMDHICEELGKNRANTAAVQGATTGVGGLFTLAVDIPAILGLSLKTLQDIAVSYGYDPKDKMERMFIIKCLQLSAADIVGKKAIIEELSTYHQQPGARQNMISQIQGWREVVYTYRDSFGWKKLFQMVPVAGILFGAISNRSMVGGVAEAGMMMYKKRRILEKLAELEREQAE
;
A
#
# COMPACT_ATOMS: atom_id res chain seq x y z
N MET A 1 -23.56 -20.97 3.72
CA MET A 1 -23.83 -19.82 4.61
C MET A 1 -23.11 -19.94 5.95
N HIS A 2 -23.51 -20.78 6.92
CA HIS A 2 -22.84 -20.82 8.24
C HIS A 2 -21.33 -21.14 8.20
N ASN A 3 -20.90 -22.06 7.33
CA ASN A 3 -19.49 -22.41 7.16
C ASN A 3 -18.67 -21.27 6.50
N GLU A 4 -19.28 -20.49 5.62
CA GLU A 4 -18.64 -19.37 4.91
C GLU A 4 -18.45 -18.17 5.84
N GLN A 5 -19.48 -17.82 6.62
CA GLN A 5 -19.37 -16.78 7.64
C GLN A 5 -18.27 -17.10 8.66
N THR A 6 -18.22 -18.33 9.16
CA THR A 6 -17.20 -18.77 10.12
C THR A 6 -15.78 -18.65 9.55
N ASP A 7 -15.59 -19.00 8.27
CA ASP A 7 -14.30 -18.86 7.58
C ASP A 7 -13.90 -17.38 7.44
N LEU A 8 -14.82 -16.51 6.99
CA LEU A 8 -14.58 -15.07 6.87
C LEU A 8 -14.21 -14.43 8.22
N GLU A 9 -14.88 -14.80 9.31
CA GLU A 9 -14.56 -14.33 10.67
C GLU A 9 -13.19 -14.82 11.14
N ALA A 10 -12.80 -16.06 10.83
CA ALA A 10 -11.49 -16.59 11.16
C ALA A 10 -10.38 -15.83 10.41
N GLN A 11 -10.60 -15.55 9.12
CA GLN A 11 -9.67 -14.75 8.32
C GLN A 11 -9.58 -13.30 8.81
N LEU A 12 -10.69 -12.69 9.24
CA LEU A 12 -10.70 -11.36 9.83
C LEU A 12 -9.86 -11.32 11.12
N LYS A 13 -9.99 -12.32 12.00
CA LYS A 13 -9.17 -12.44 13.22
C LYS A 13 -7.68 -12.55 12.91
N ALA A 14 -7.31 -13.25 11.83
CA ALA A 14 -5.91 -13.32 11.39
C ALA A 14 -5.37 -11.94 10.98
N ILE A 15 -6.20 -11.13 10.30
CA ILE A 15 -5.83 -9.76 9.93
C ILE A 15 -5.71 -8.87 11.17
N GLU A 16 -6.65 -8.95 12.12
CA GLU A 16 -6.57 -8.19 13.37
C GLU A 16 -5.32 -8.53 14.19
N LYS A 17 -4.89 -9.79 14.15
CA LYS A 17 -3.63 -10.22 14.77
C LYS A 17 -2.44 -9.55 14.07
N TRP A 18 -2.41 -9.55 12.75
CA TRP A 18 -1.37 -8.86 11.98
C TRP A 18 -1.35 -7.35 12.26
N GLU A 19 -2.51 -6.69 12.33
CA GLU A 19 -2.61 -5.26 12.68
C GLU A 19 -2.00 -4.98 14.06
N LYS A 20 -2.27 -5.85 15.05
CA LYS A 20 -1.66 -5.76 16.38
C LYS A 20 -0.14 -5.93 16.33
N GLU A 21 0.36 -6.83 15.47
CA GLU A 21 1.81 -7.04 15.28
C GLU A 21 2.50 -5.82 14.66
N GLN A 22 1.85 -5.14 13.71
CA GLN A 22 2.33 -3.88 13.14
C GLN A 22 2.41 -2.74 14.19
N GLN A 23 1.71 -2.87 15.31
CA GLN A 23 1.63 -1.88 16.39
C GLN A 23 2.55 -2.21 17.60
N LYS A 24 3.31 -3.32 17.59
CA LYS A 24 4.16 -3.73 18.71
C LYS A 24 5.51 -3.00 18.71
N VAL A 25 5.77 -2.26 19.80
CA VAL A 25 7.01 -1.50 20.00
C VAL A 25 8.24 -2.42 20.10
N TRP A 26 9.23 -2.20 19.25
CA TRP A 26 10.58 -2.73 19.48
C TRP A 26 11.37 -1.79 20.40
N PHE A 27 12.06 -2.34 21.40
CA PHE A 27 12.73 -1.64 22.50
C PHE A 27 13.64 -0.46 22.07
N TRP A 28 14.22 -0.51 20.87
CA TRP A 28 15.13 0.53 20.38
C TRP A 28 14.44 1.78 19.83
N GLU A 29 13.12 1.79 19.62
CA GLU A 29 12.40 2.97 19.11
C GLU A 29 12.20 4.09 20.14
N ARG A 30 12.60 3.87 21.40
CA ARG A 30 12.70 4.92 22.43
C ARG A 30 14.00 5.74 22.33
N ILE A 31 15.02 5.25 21.62
CA ILE A 31 16.30 5.93 21.49
C ILE A 31 16.31 6.69 20.16
N GLY A 32 16.13 8.01 20.24
CA GLY A 32 16.38 8.91 19.12
C GLY A 32 15.15 9.62 18.54
N ARG A 33 14.34 10.27 19.38
CA ARG A 33 13.44 11.34 18.91
C ARG A 33 14.27 12.57 18.54
N ILE A 34 14.88 12.56 17.35
CA ILE A 34 15.46 13.78 16.79
C ILE A 34 14.30 14.65 16.31
N PRO A 35 14.15 15.90 16.82
CA PRO A 35 13.11 16.81 16.34
C PRO A 35 13.30 17.06 14.83
N PHE A 36 12.23 16.92 14.04
CA PHE A 36 12.31 16.99 12.57
C PHE A 36 12.90 18.31 12.03
N LYS A 37 12.74 19.41 12.78
CA LYS A 37 13.38 20.71 12.52
C LYS A 37 14.91 20.64 12.46
N VAL A 38 15.51 19.64 13.13
CA VAL A 38 16.96 19.37 13.11
C VAL A 38 17.34 18.56 11.87
N LEU A 39 16.47 17.64 11.42
CA LEU A 39 16.67 16.91 10.16
C LEU A 39 16.63 17.85 8.95
N ASP A 40 15.66 18.76 8.87
CA ASP A 40 15.54 19.70 7.73
C ASP A 40 16.79 20.55 7.50
N LYS A 41 17.42 20.98 8.61
CA LYS A 41 18.63 21.81 8.57
C LYS A 41 19.91 21.02 8.26
N LEU A 42 19.86 19.69 8.42
CA LEU A 42 20.96 18.76 8.19
C LEU A 42 20.80 17.92 6.91
N THR A 43 19.64 18.00 6.24
CA THR A 43 19.34 17.23 5.05
C THR A 43 19.99 17.89 3.83
N PRO A 44 20.94 17.23 3.14
CA PRO A 44 21.60 17.78 1.96
C PRO A 44 20.61 18.09 0.83
N ALA A 45 20.93 19.07 -0.03
CA ALA A 45 20.07 19.51 -1.14
C ALA A 45 19.60 18.36 -2.04
N PHE A 46 20.48 17.40 -2.37
CA PHE A 46 20.12 16.25 -3.20
C PHE A 46 19.02 15.35 -2.60
N ILE A 47 18.87 15.34 -1.27
CA ILE A 47 17.80 14.60 -0.58
C ILE A 47 16.50 15.40 -0.66
N GLN A 48 16.56 16.72 -0.50
CA GLN A 48 15.39 17.59 -0.61
C GLN A 48 14.78 17.53 -2.02
N ASP A 49 15.61 17.51 -3.06
CA ASP A 49 15.17 17.37 -4.46
C ASP A 49 14.43 16.04 -4.67
N LYS A 50 14.98 14.95 -4.12
CA LYS A 50 14.38 13.61 -4.16
C LYS A 50 13.03 13.54 -3.44
N ILE A 51 12.90 14.24 -2.32
CA ILE A 51 11.64 14.40 -1.60
C ILE A 51 10.63 15.14 -2.46
N GLY A 52 11.02 16.25 -3.10
CA GLY A 52 10.15 17.00 -4.01
C GLY A 52 9.60 16.12 -5.14
N VAL A 53 10.48 15.37 -5.82
CA VAL A 53 10.08 14.45 -6.91
C VAL A 53 9.10 13.38 -6.41
N LEU A 54 9.36 12.76 -5.25
CA LEU A 54 8.45 11.79 -4.66
C LEU A 54 7.05 12.37 -4.43
N LEU A 55 7.00 13.60 -3.90
CA LEU A 55 5.75 14.30 -3.60
C LEU A 55 4.98 14.68 -4.87
N ASP A 56 5.67 15.11 -5.91
CA ASP A 56 5.07 15.41 -7.21
C ASP A 56 4.48 14.14 -7.86
N GLU A 57 5.18 13.00 -7.78
CA GLU A 57 4.68 11.71 -8.28
C GLU A 57 3.42 11.24 -7.54
N ILE A 58 3.40 11.37 -6.21
CA ILE A 58 2.20 11.06 -5.40
C ILE A 58 1.05 11.99 -5.76
N GLY A 59 1.32 13.29 -5.92
CA GLY A 59 0.33 14.27 -6.36
C GLY A 59 -0.26 13.94 -7.73
N GLY A 60 0.63 13.66 -8.69
CA GLY A 60 0.26 13.22 -10.03
C GLY A 60 -0.56 11.93 -10.01
N PHE A 61 -0.20 10.97 -9.16
CA PHE A 61 -0.97 9.74 -8.97
C PHE A 61 -2.38 10.01 -8.42
N ILE A 62 -2.52 10.82 -7.36
CA ILE A 62 -3.83 11.14 -6.78
C ILE A 62 -4.72 11.85 -7.81
N GLN A 63 -4.18 12.83 -8.53
CA GLN A 63 -4.93 13.62 -9.51
C GLN A 63 -5.31 12.80 -10.75
N ASN A 64 -4.34 12.11 -11.35
CA ASN A 64 -4.47 11.54 -12.68
C ASN A 64 -4.54 10.00 -12.70
N GLY A 65 -4.31 9.33 -11.57
CA GLY A 65 -4.28 7.86 -11.45
C GLY A 65 -2.94 7.24 -11.82
N GLY A 66 -1.94 8.08 -12.12
CA GLY A 66 -0.65 7.70 -12.70
C GLY A 66 -0.76 7.34 -14.20
N GLN A 67 0.35 7.40 -14.94
CA GLN A 67 0.44 6.89 -16.32
C GLN A 67 0.43 5.34 -16.39
N TYR A 68 0.30 4.68 -15.24
CA TYR A 68 0.39 3.24 -15.10
C TYR A 68 -1.01 2.66 -14.92
N LEU A 69 -1.74 2.55 -16.03
CA LEU A 69 -2.95 1.74 -16.05
C LEU A 69 -2.60 0.36 -15.49
N THR A 70 -3.33 -0.06 -14.46
CA THR A 70 -3.31 -1.46 -14.03
C THR A 70 -3.43 -2.35 -15.25
N SER A 71 -2.81 -3.51 -15.18
CA SER A 71 -3.00 -4.50 -16.24
C SER A 71 -4.35 -5.17 -15.98
N GLU A 72 -5.43 -4.38 -15.91
CA GLU A 72 -6.80 -4.82 -15.60
C GLU A 72 -7.15 -6.01 -16.49
N LYS A 73 -6.87 -5.90 -17.79
CA LYS A 73 -7.03 -7.00 -18.76
C LYS A 73 -6.20 -8.24 -18.42
N HIS A 74 -4.99 -8.08 -17.89
CA HIS A 74 -4.15 -9.20 -17.46
C HIS A 74 -4.71 -9.87 -16.20
N LEU A 75 -5.15 -9.08 -15.21
CA LEU A 75 -5.76 -9.60 -13.99
C LEU A 75 -7.08 -10.32 -14.30
N ILE A 76 -7.96 -9.71 -15.10
CA ILE A 76 -9.19 -10.35 -15.59
C ILE A 76 -8.88 -11.70 -16.24
N ARG A 77 -7.85 -11.79 -17.10
CA ARG A 77 -7.43 -13.06 -17.70
C ARG A 77 -6.91 -14.06 -16.67
N GLN A 78 -6.19 -13.61 -15.64
CA GLN A 78 -5.73 -14.49 -14.56
C GLN A 78 -6.91 -15.06 -13.76
N PHE A 79 -7.89 -14.22 -13.43
CA PHE A 79 -9.13 -14.66 -12.76
C PHE A 79 -9.91 -15.62 -13.64
N GLN A 80 -10.15 -15.30 -14.92
CA GLN A 80 -10.82 -16.18 -15.87
C GLN A 80 -10.12 -17.54 -16.02
N LYS A 81 -8.78 -17.58 -15.97
CA LYS A 81 -8.02 -18.83 -16.01
C LYS A 81 -8.20 -19.67 -14.74
N LYS A 82 -8.32 -19.04 -13.58
CA LYS A 82 -8.54 -19.73 -12.29
C LYS A 82 -10.00 -20.13 -12.07
N LEU A 83 -10.93 -19.45 -12.73
CA LEU A 83 -12.38 -19.67 -12.66
C LEU A 83 -12.94 -19.89 -14.07
N PRO A 84 -12.66 -21.04 -14.72
CA PRO A 84 -13.04 -21.27 -16.11
C PRO A 84 -14.56 -21.35 -16.33
N GLU A 85 -15.32 -21.72 -15.30
CA GLU A 85 -16.78 -21.83 -15.34
C GLU A 85 -17.49 -20.48 -15.11
N GLU A 86 -16.77 -19.47 -14.61
CA GLU A 86 -17.31 -18.12 -14.36
C GLU A 86 -17.03 -17.21 -15.57
N THR A 87 -17.85 -16.18 -15.75
CA THR A 87 -17.57 -15.12 -16.74
C THR A 87 -16.95 -13.91 -16.05
N ILE A 88 -15.64 -13.72 -16.22
CA ILE A 88 -14.91 -12.56 -15.66
C ILE A 88 -14.57 -11.59 -16.78
N GLN A 89 -15.28 -10.47 -16.87
CA GLN A 89 -15.07 -9.44 -17.90
C GLN A 89 -14.74 -8.07 -17.31
N THR A 90 -15.09 -7.85 -16.06
CA THR A 90 -14.98 -6.56 -15.37
C THR A 90 -14.41 -6.72 -13.97
N ILE A 91 -14.01 -5.60 -13.36
CA ILE A 91 -13.62 -5.54 -11.94
C ILE A 91 -14.80 -5.93 -11.03
N GLU A 92 -16.04 -5.67 -11.45
CA GLU A 92 -17.23 -6.04 -10.68
C GLU A 92 -17.39 -7.57 -10.59
N ASP A 93 -17.07 -8.28 -11.66
CA ASP A 93 -17.10 -9.74 -11.66
C ASP A 93 -16.04 -10.32 -10.71
N ILE A 94 -14.89 -9.66 -10.59
CA ILE A 94 -13.83 -10.05 -9.64
C ILE A 94 -14.37 -10.00 -8.20
N LYS A 95 -15.23 -9.04 -7.83
CA LYS A 95 -15.77 -8.94 -6.46
C LYS A 95 -16.51 -10.21 -6.00
N LYS A 96 -17.09 -10.94 -6.95
CA LYS A 96 -17.83 -12.19 -6.71
C LYS A 96 -16.92 -13.40 -6.58
N ALA A 97 -15.66 -13.29 -7.01
CA ALA A 97 -14.71 -14.39 -6.94
C ALA A 97 -14.48 -14.87 -5.48
N PRO A 98 -14.15 -16.15 -5.28
CA PRO A 98 -13.77 -16.65 -3.97
C PRO A 98 -12.55 -15.90 -3.42
N LEU A 99 -12.56 -15.60 -2.12
CA LEU A 99 -11.47 -14.85 -1.48
C LEU A 99 -10.12 -15.56 -1.61
N SER A 100 -10.12 -16.90 -1.55
CA SER A 100 -8.91 -17.72 -1.75
C SER A 100 -8.27 -17.53 -3.13
N VAL A 101 -9.08 -17.26 -4.17
CA VAL A 101 -8.57 -16.97 -5.52
C VAL A 101 -7.95 -15.58 -5.58
N MET A 102 -8.60 -14.58 -4.94
CA MET A 102 -8.07 -13.23 -4.81
C MET A 102 -6.72 -13.22 -4.08
N ASP A 103 -6.66 -13.90 -2.93
CA ASP A 103 -5.47 -14.04 -2.10
C ASP A 103 -4.30 -14.63 -2.89
N HIS A 104 -4.54 -15.75 -3.57
CA HIS A 104 -3.51 -16.44 -4.33
C HIS A 104 -2.95 -15.58 -5.48
N ILE A 105 -3.82 -14.86 -6.21
CA ILE A 105 -3.38 -13.94 -7.26
C ILE A 105 -2.53 -12.82 -6.65
N CYS A 106 -2.95 -12.27 -5.51
CA CYS A 106 -2.19 -11.19 -4.85
C CYS A 106 -0.83 -11.65 -4.30
N GLU A 107 -0.76 -12.85 -3.71
CA GLU A 107 0.50 -13.45 -3.24
C GLU A 107 1.50 -13.62 -4.38
N GLU A 108 1.04 -14.13 -5.53
CA GLU A 108 1.87 -14.31 -6.71
C GLU A 108 2.36 -12.96 -7.28
N LEU A 109 1.45 -11.98 -7.38
CA LEU A 109 1.80 -10.61 -7.79
C LEU A 109 2.84 -10.00 -6.86
N GLY A 110 2.61 -10.03 -5.54
CA GLY A 110 3.52 -9.47 -4.55
C GLY A 110 4.92 -10.09 -4.62
N LYS A 111 4.98 -11.43 -4.71
CA LYS A 111 6.24 -12.18 -4.84
C LYS A 111 6.99 -11.81 -6.13
N ASN A 112 6.29 -11.74 -7.26
CA ASN A 112 6.89 -11.40 -8.55
C ASN A 112 7.40 -9.95 -8.60
N ARG A 113 6.64 -9.00 -8.04
CA ARG A 113 7.02 -7.59 -7.95
C ARG A 113 8.22 -7.40 -7.02
N ALA A 114 8.24 -8.06 -5.87
CA ALA A 114 9.38 -8.04 -4.95
C ALA A 114 10.65 -8.62 -5.59
N ASN A 115 10.55 -9.73 -6.34
CA ASN A 115 11.67 -10.29 -7.09
C ASN A 115 12.17 -9.35 -8.19
N THR A 116 11.25 -8.69 -8.91
CA THR A 116 11.61 -7.67 -9.93
C THR A 116 12.39 -6.52 -9.28
N ALA A 117 11.94 -6.03 -8.12
CA ALA A 117 12.63 -5.00 -7.36
C ALA A 117 14.02 -5.44 -6.88
N ALA A 118 14.18 -6.73 -6.52
CA ALA A 118 15.47 -7.30 -6.15
C ALA A 118 16.45 -7.28 -7.32
N VAL A 119 16.01 -7.70 -8.52
CA VAL A 119 16.82 -7.70 -9.75
C VAL A 119 17.19 -6.27 -10.16
N GLN A 120 16.23 -5.34 -10.11
CA GLN A 120 16.48 -3.93 -10.37
C GLN A 120 17.51 -3.36 -9.38
N GLY A 121 17.35 -3.66 -8.09
CA GLY A 121 18.27 -3.25 -7.02
C GLY A 121 19.68 -3.84 -7.15
N ALA A 122 19.79 -5.09 -7.64
CA ALA A 122 21.07 -5.74 -7.90
C ALA A 122 21.81 -5.11 -9.09
N THR A 123 21.08 -4.79 -10.17
CA THR A 123 21.64 -4.15 -11.38
C THR A 123 22.19 -2.76 -11.08
N THR A 124 21.50 -1.99 -10.24
CA THR A 124 21.98 -0.68 -9.77
C THR A 124 23.09 -0.76 -8.72
N GLY A 125 23.39 -1.95 -8.18
CA GLY A 125 24.35 -2.16 -7.09
C GLY A 125 25.82 -2.33 -7.51
N VAL A 126 26.12 -2.49 -8.81
CA VAL A 126 27.46 -2.90 -9.30
C VAL A 126 28.52 -1.76 -9.31
N GLY A 127 28.19 -0.51 -8.92
CA GLY A 127 29.07 0.66 -9.13
C GLY A 127 29.61 1.41 -7.91
N GLY A 128 29.61 0.83 -6.70
CA GLY A 128 30.21 1.49 -5.51
C GLY A 128 29.41 2.69 -4.98
N LEU A 129 30.02 3.50 -4.09
CA LEU A 129 29.40 4.59 -3.31
C LEU A 129 28.61 5.64 -4.13
N PHE A 130 28.76 5.63 -5.46
CA PHE A 130 28.12 6.55 -6.41
C PHE A 130 26.86 6.01 -7.09
N THR A 131 26.49 4.73 -6.92
CA THR A 131 25.22 4.19 -7.45
C THR A 131 24.08 4.16 -6.43
N LEU A 132 24.22 4.87 -5.29
CA LEU A 132 23.21 5.00 -4.23
C LEU A 132 21.97 5.86 -4.60
N ALA A 133 21.70 6.02 -5.89
CA ALA A 133 20.40 6.48 -6.37
C ALA A 133 19.71 5.30 -7.03
N VAL A 134 19.04 4.48 -6.22
CA VAL A 134 17.77 3.95 -6.66
C VAL A 134 16.96 5.12 -7.24
N ASP A 135 16.44 4.95 -8.45
CA ASP A 135 15.48 5.87 -9.04
C ASP A 135 14.20 5.80 -8.18
N ILE A 136 14.10 6.73 -7.21
CA ILE A 136 12.98 6.84 -6.28
C ILE A 136 11.64 6.85 -7.03
N PRO A 137 11.50 7.61 -8.14
CA PRO A 137 10.38 7.48 -9.08
C PRO A 137 10.08 6.03 -9.50
N ALA A 138 11.08 5.26 -9.91
CA ALA A 138 10.87 3.89 -10.39
C ALA A 138 10.38 2.96 -9.28
N ILE A 139 10.96 3.05 -8.08
CA ILE A 139 10.52 2.26 -6.94
C ILE A 139 9.13 2.68 -6.46
N LEU A 140 8.87 3.98 -6.34
CA LEU A 140 7.56 4.48 -5.96
C LEU A 140 6.51 4.03 -6.99
N GLY A 141 6.83 4.16 -8.29
CA GLY A 141 5.98 3.71 -9.38
C GLY A 141 5.68 2.22 -9.30
N LEU A 142 6.68 1.38 -9.01
CA LEU A 142 6.51 -0.06 -8.81
C LEU A 142 5.62 -0.36 -7.59
N SER A 143 5.80 0.35 -6.48
CA SER A 143 4.98 0.20 -5.27
C SER A 143 3.52 0.62 -5.52
N LEU A 144 3.30 1.77 -6.16
CA LEU A 144 1.96 2.23 -6.53
C LEU A 144 1.29 1.26 -7.49
N LYS A 145 2.01 0.77 -8.51
CA LYS A 145 1.47 -0.23 -9.44
C LYS A 145 1.12 -1.54 -8.75
N THR A 146 1.96 -1.98 -7.80
CA THR A 146 1.70 -3.19 -7.00
C THR A 146 0.41 -3.04 -6.19
N LEU A 147 0.23 -1.92 -5.51
CA LEU A 147 -1.01 -1.63 -4.75
C LEU A 147 -2.24 -1.50 -5.64
N GLN A 148 -2.12 -0.89 -6.81
CA GLN A 148 -3.24 -0.84 -7.76
C GLN A 148 -3.62 -2.24 -8.29
N ASP A 149 -2.63 -3.09 -8.61
CA ASP A 149 -2.90 -4.47 -9.04
C ASP A 149 -3.57 -5.29 -7.91
N ILE A 150 -3.19 -5.07 -6.65
CA ILE A 150 -3.84 -5.66 -5.47
C ILE A 150 -5.28 -5.14 -5.34
N ALA A 151 -5.49 -3.82 -5.46
CA ALA A 151 -6.82 -3.21 -5.40
C ALA A 151 -7.78 -3.87 -6.40
N VAL A 152 -7.35 -3.98 -7.66
CA VAL A 152 -8.13 -4.64 -8.73
C VAL A 152 -8.37 -6.12 -8.42
N SER A 153 -7.37 -6.81 -7.86
CA SER A 153 -7.51 -8.23 -7.51
C SER A 153 -8.51 -8.49 -6.39
N TYR A 154 -8.79 -7.50 -5.54
CA TYR A 154 -9.91 -7.55 -4.58
C TYR A 154 -11.19 -6.88 -5.11
N GLY A 155 -11.23 -6.50 -6.39
CA GLY A 155 -12.41 -5.93 -7.05
C GLY A 155 -12.63 -4.44 -6.79
N TYR A 156 -11.55 -3.68 -6.57
CA TYR A 156 -11.61 -2.22 -6.39
C TYR A 156 -10.97 -1.49 -7.57
N ASP A 157 -11.63 -0.46 -8.10
CA ASP A 157 -11.19 0.28 -9.29
C ASP A 157 -10.25 1.44 -8.91
N PRO A 158 -8.95 1.39 -9.24
CA PRO A 158 -8.01 2.47 -8.96
C PRO A 158 -8.27 3.74 -9.77
N LYS A 159 -9.20 3.71 -10.74
CA LYS A 159 -9.68 4.92 -11.41
C LYS A 159 -10.51 5.79 -10.47
N ASP A 160 -11.16 5.21 -9.46
CA ASP A 160 -11.83 5.98 -8.41
C ASP A 160 -10.79 6.74 -7.57
N LYS A 161 -11.02 8.05 -7.42
CA LYS A 161 -10.16 8.94 -6.66
C LYS A 161 -10.05 8.56 -5.18
N MET A 162 -11.13 8.05 -4.61
CA MET A 162 -11.15 7.55 -3.24
C MET A 162 -10.31 6.29 -3.11
N GLU A 163 -10.31 5.45 -4.14
CA GLU A 163 -9.50 4.25 -4.17
C GLU A 163 -8.00 4.58 -4.25
N ARG A 164 -7.63 5.61 -5.02
CA ARG A 164 -6.24 6.10 -5.03
C ARG A 164 -5.79 6.59 -3.66
N MET A 165 -6.68 7.20 -2.88
CA MET A 165 -6.34 7.60 -1.51
C MET A 165 -6.11 6.38 -0.61
N PHE A 166 -6.96 5.35 -0.72
CA PHE A 166 -6.77 4.09 0.00
C PHE A 166 -5.42 3.44 -0.35
N ILE A 167 -5.05 3.45 -1.64
CA ILE A 167 -3.72 3.01 -2.12
C ILE A 167 -2.60 3.80 -1.43
N ILE A 168 -2.68 5.13 -1.39
CA ILE A 168 -1.69 5.97 -0.71
C ILE A 168 -1.60 5.64 0.79
N LYS A 169 -2.73 5.40 1.46
CA LYS A 169 -2.74 4.99 2.88
C LYS A 169 -2.07 3.63 3.08
N CYS A 170 -2.27 2.66 2.18
CA CYS A 170 -1.56 1.38 2.22
C CYS A 170 -0.05 1.56 2.00
N LEU A 171 0.35 2.44 1.09
CA LEU A 171 1.75 2.81 0.89
C LEU A 171 2.35 3.44 2.16
N GLN A 172 1.65 4.38 2.77
CA GLN A 172 2.06 5.01 4.03
C GLN A 172 2.18 3.98 5.16
N LEU A 173 1.22 3.04 5.27
CA LEU A 173 1.24 1.98 6.27
C LEU A 173 2.53 1.14 6.18
N SER A 174 2.95 0.80 4.96
CA SER A 174 4.18 0.02 4.74
C SER A 174 5.45 0.76 5.16
N ALA A 175 5.44 2.09 5.10
CA ALA A 175 6.61 2.94 5.32
C ALA A 175 6.62 3.66 6.69
N ALA A 176 5.51 3.65 7.44
CA ALA A 176 5.35 4.40 8.68
C ALA A 176 6.10 3.76 9.87
N ASP A 177 6.41 4.60 10.86
CA ASP A 177 6.75 4.13 12.20
C ASP A 177 5.52 3.57 12.94
N ILE A 178 5.71 2.98 14.11
CA ILE A 178 4.62 2.31 14.84
C ILE A 178 3.46 3.26 15.18
N VAL A 179 3.76 4.52 15.50
CA VAL A 179 2.74 5.52 15.83
C VAL A 179 1.93 5.86 14.58
N GLY A 180 2.62 6.07 13.45
CA GLY A 180 1.99 6.28 12.16
C GLY A 180 1.19 5.08 11.69
N LYS A 181 1.73 3.85 11.81
CA LYS A 181 1.03 2.61 11.46
C LYS A 181 -0.27 2.46 12.24
N LYS A 182 -0.24 2.74 13.55
CA LYS A 182 -1.45 2.71 14.39
C LYS A 182 -2.50 3.70 13.89
N ALA A 183 -2.12 4.95 13.65
CA ALA A 183 -3.04 5.98 13.17
C ALA A 183 -3.63 5.63 11.79
N ILE A 184 -2.81 5.12 10.86
CA ILE A 184 -3.25 4.74 9.51
C ILE A 184 -4.17 3.52 9.56
N ILE A 185 -3.87 2.51 10.37
CA ILE A 185 -4.74 1.33 10.54
C ILE A 185 -6.11 1.76 11.11
N GLU A 186 -6.14 2.68 12.06
CA GLU A 186 -7.37 3.22 12.64
C GLU A 186 -8.21 3.99 11.60
N GLU A 187 -7.56 4.85 10.80
CA GLU A 187 -8.22 5.56 9.68
C GLU A 187 -8.77 4.60 8.62
N LEU A 188 -8.00 3.58 8.24
CA LEU A 188 -8.43 2.58 7.26
C LEU A 188 -9.53 1.65 7.78
N SER A 189 -9.53 1.33 9.08
CA SER A 189 -10.55 0.48 9.69
C SER A 189 -11.90 1.17 9.83
N THR A 190 -11.90 2.50 9.97
CA THR A 190 -13.13 3.32 10.07
C THR A 190 -13.64 3.82 8.71
N TYR A 191 -12.89 3.57 7.63
CA TYR A 191 -13.16 4.05 6.28
C TYR A 191 -14.57 3.72 5.76
N HIS A 192 -15.10 2.53 6.08
CA HIS A 192 -16.45 2.09 5.68
C HIS A 192 -17.56 2.46 6.65
N GLN A 193 -17.21 2.83 7.88
CA GLN A 193 -18.18 2.97 8.97
C GLN A 193 -18.76 4.38 9.06
N GLN A 194 -18.07 5.40 8.52
CA GLN A 194 -18.46 6.79 8.69
C GLN A 194 -18.44 7.58 7.38
N PRO A 195 -19.55 8.20 6.96
CA PRO A 195 -19.58 9.16 5.85
C PRO A 195 -18.55 10.30 6.02
N GLY A 196 -18.25 10.70 7.26
CA GLY A 196 -17.25 11.72 7.58
C GLY A 196 -15.80 11.30 7.29
N ALA A 197 -15.45 10.01 7.39
CA ALA A 197 -14.12 9.52 7.04
C ALA A 197 -13.85 9.68 5.54
N ARG A 198 -14.89 9.46 4.72
CA ARG A 198 -14.86 9.70 3.27
C ARG A 198 -14.69 11.19 2.95
N GLN A 199 -15.43 12.05 3.65
CA GLN A 199 -15.33 13.51 3.50
C GLN A 199 -13.93 14.04 3.86
N ASN A 200 -13.30 13.49 4.91
CA ASN A 200 -11.95 13.84 5.34
C ASN A 200 -10.87 13.43 4.32
N MET A 201 -11.07 12.36 3.55
CA MET A 201 -10.19 12.02 2.43
C MET A 201 -10.42 12.92 1.21
N ILE A 202 -11.66 13.32 0.95
CA ILE A 202 -12.00 14.26 -0.14
C ILE A 202 -11.42 15.65 0.12
N SER A 203 -11.44 16.13 1.38
CA SER A 203 -10.79 17.39 1.75
C SER A 203 -9.26 17.28 1.64
N GLN A 204 -8.68 16.13 2.03
CA GLN A 204 -7.26 15.85 1.82
C GLN A 204 -6.84 15.90 0.34
N ILE A 205 -7.75 15.54 -0.56
CA ILE A 205 -7.56 15.57 -2.00
C ILE A 205 -7.52 17.00 -2.57
N GLN A 206 -8.40 17.90 -2.11
CA GLN A 206 -8.47 19.28 -2.62
C GLN A 206 -7.27 20.11 -2.16
N GLY A 207 -6.75 19.82 -0.96
CA GLY A 207 -5.55 20.42 -0.40
C GLY A 207 -4.30 19.54 -0.49
N TRP A 208 -4.20 18.58 -1.42
CA TRP A 208 -3.15 17.55 -1.35
C TRP A 208 -1.72 18.09 -1.23
N ARG A 209 -1.40 19.24 -1.85
CA ARG A 209 -0.11 19.92 -1.67
C ARG A 209 0.04 20.40 -0.23
N GLU A 210 -0.94 21.11 0.30
CA GLU A 210 -0.97 21.59 1.68
C GLU A 210 -0.92 20.44 2.69
N VAL A 211 -1.63 19.35 2.41
CA VAL A 211 -1.63 18.11 3.20
C VAL A 211 -0.28 17.44 3.12
N VAL A 212 0.34 17.33 1.95
CA VAL A 212 1.70 16.79 1.81
C VAL A 212 2.72 17.64 2.57
N TYR A 213 2.65 18.96 2.48
CA TYR A 213 3.55 19.87 3.21
C TYR A 213 3.29 19.84 4.73
N THR A 214 2.03 19.75 5.17
CA THR A 214 1.63 19.69 6.58
C THR A 214 1.84 18.29 7.20
N TYR A 215 1.66 17.23 6.41
CA TYR A 215 1.86 15.83 6.82
C TYR A 215 3.29 15.34 6.64
N ARG A 216 4.16 16.08 5.93
CA ARG A 216 5.62 15.88 6.00
C ARG A 216 6.09 15.76 7.45
N ASP A 217 5.47 16.54 8.33
CA ASP A 217 5.75 16.58 9.76
C ASP A 217 4.97 15.51 10.57
N SER A 218 3.92 14.93 9.98
CA SER A 218 3.08 13.89 10.58
C SER A 218 3.63 12.48 10.34
N PHE A 219 3.73 11.74 11.43
CA PHE A 219 4.24 10.39 11.75
C PHE A 219 4.54 9.33 10.64
N GLY A 220 3.99 9.40 9.43
CA GLY A 220 4.17 8.37 8.39
C GLY A 220 5.33 8.60 7.41
N TRP A 221 5.71 9.86 7.14
CA TRP A 221 6.67 10.17 6.06
C TRP A 221 8.13 10.16 6.49
N LYS A 222 8.38 10.16 7.81
CA LYS A 222 9.71 10.27 8.41
C LYS A 222 10.65 9.15 7.97
N LYS A 223 10.16 7.90 7.97
CA LYS A 223 10.94 6.73 7.54
C LYS A 223 11.00 6.60 6.00
N LEU A 224 9.97 7.05 5.28
CA LEU A 224 10.00 7.13 3.81
C LEU A 224 11.10 8.06 3.30
N PHE A 225 11.33 9.19 3.99
CA PHE A 225 12.42 10.11 3.68
C PHE A 225 13.78 9.66 4.24
N GLN A 226 13.80 8.91 5.35
CA GLN A 226 15.03 8.25 5.85
C GLN A 226 15.50 7.06 4.98
N MET A 227 14.65 6.57 4.05
CA MET A 227 15.09 5.65 2.98
C MET A 227 15.90 6.34 1.88
N VAL A 228 15.96 7.68 1.88
CA VAL A 228 16.95 8.45 1.13
C VAL A 228 18.26 8.41 1.93
N PRO A 229 19.34 7.87 1.36
CA PRO A 229 20.18 6.84 1.98
C PRO A 229 21.01 7.30 3.19
N VAL A 230 20.91 6.54 4.29
CA VAL A 230 22.02 6.36 5.23
C VAL A 230 22.43 4.89 5.21
N ALA A 231 23.59 4.63 4.57
CA ALA A 231 24.41 3.41 4.55
C ALA A 231 24.10 2.28 3.53
N GLY A 232 25.05 2.07 2.60
CA GLY A 232 25.63 0.74 2.31
C GLY A 232 25.16 -0.07 1.10
N ILE A 233 26.11 -0.37 0.20
CA ILE A 233 26.00 -1.14 -1.06
C ILE A 233 25.55 -2.61 -0.89
N LEU A 234 25.48 -3.14 0.33
CA LEU A 234 24.94 -4.49 0.61
C LEU A 234 23.42 -4.52 0.83
N PHE A 235 22.77 -3.35 0.87
CA PHE A 235 21.35 -3.23 1.16
C PHE A 235 20.46 -3.06 -0.08
N GLY A 236 20.97 -2.82 -1.29
CA GLY A 236 20.13 -2.46 -2.45
C GLY A 236 19.09 -3.50 -2.87
N ALA A 237 19.51 -4.72 -3.22
CA ALA A 237 18.59 -5.77 -3.68
C ALA A 237 17.67 -6.30 -2.57
N ILE A 238 18.20 -6.49 -1.36
CA ILE A 238 17.45 -6.99 -0.20
C ILE A 238 16.48 -5.92 0.32
N SER A 239 16.89 -4.65 0.38
CA SER A 239 16.04 -3.54 0.80
C SER A 239 14.91 -3.30 -0.20
N ASN A 240 15.18 -3.25 -1.51
CA ASN A 240 14.14 -3.05 -2.52
C ASN A 240 13.11 -4.20 -2.52
N ARG A 241 13.59 -5.44 -2.42
CA ARG A 241 12.72 -6.62 -2.30
C ARG A 241 11.87 -6.56 -1.04
N SER A 242 12.49 -6.26 0.11
CA SER A 242 11.80 -6.16 1.40
C SER A 242 10.75 -5.06 1.39
N MET A 243 11.10 -3.89 0.84
CA MET A 243 10.21 -2.73 0.78
C MET A 243 9.00 -2.98 -0.12
N VAL A 244 9.20 -3.49 -1.34
CA VAL A 244 8.07 -3.84 -2.23
C VAL A 244 7.27 -5.01 -1.67
N GLY A 245 7.92 -5.96 -0.99
CA GLY A 245 7.26 -7.04 -0.26
C GLY A 245 6.35 -6.53 0.86
N GLY A 246 6.82 -5.59 1.68
CA GLY A 246 6.04 -4.97 2.74
C GLY A 246 4.88 -4.10 2.20
N VAL A 247 5.07 -3.44 1.06
CA VAL A 247 3.99 -2.74 0.34
C VAL A 247 2.91 -3.73 -0.11
N ALA A 248 3.31 -4.85 -0.71
CA ALA A 248 2.37 -5.87 -1.17
C ALA A 248 1.60 -6.49 0.01
N GLU A 249 2.29 -6.83 1.10
CA GLU A 249 1.68 -7.37 2.32
C GLU A 249 0.66 -6.40 2.92
N ALA A 250 1.04 -5.12 3.10
CA ALA A 250 0.15 -4.10 3.64
C ALA A 250 -1.10 -3.92 2.75
N GLY A 251 -0.92 -3.82 1.44
CA GLY A 251 -2.04 -3.75 0.50
C GLY A 251 -2.95 -4.97 0.62
N MET A 252 -2.38 -6.17 0.58
CA MET A 252 -3.14 -7.41 0.69
C MET A 252 -3.98 -7.47 1.96
N MET A 253 -3.39 -7.20 3.12
CA MET A 253 -4.10 -7.29 4.40
C MET A 253 -5.24 -6.27 4.48
N MET A 254 -5.02 -5.03 4.06
CA MET A 254 -6.04 -3.98 4.13
C MET A 254 -7.18 -4.18 3.12
N TYR A 255 -6.88 -4.61 1.90
CA TYR A 255 -7.91 -4.91 0.90
C TYR A 255 -8.68 -6.19 1.21
N LYS A 256 -8.00 -7.22 1.73
CA LYS A 256 -8.64 -8.44 2.21
C LYS A 256 -9.63 -8.15 3.33
N LYS A 257 -9.21 -7.35 4.33
CA LYS A 257 -10.09 -6.92 5.43
C LYS A 257 -11.36 -6.28 4.89
N ARG A 258 -11.18 -5.33 3.96
CA ARG A 258 -12.27 -4.60 3.31
C ARG A 258 -13.25 -5.54 2.61
N ARG A 259 -12.74 -6.48 1.80
CA ARG A 259 -13.57 -7.47 1.08
C ARG A 259 -14.30 -8.43 2.03
N ILE A 260 -13.64 -8.86 3.11
CA ILE A 260 -14.27 -9.71 4.14
C ILE A 260 -15.43 -8.98 4.81
N LEU A 261 -15.23 -7.73 5.23
CA LEU A 261 -16.28 -6.92 5.87
C LEU A 261 -17.47 -6.68 4.93
N GLU A 262 -17.21 -6.41 3.66
CA GLU A 262 -18.26 -6.28 2.64
C GLU A 262 -19.07 -7.59 2.47
N LYS A 263 -18.39 -8.74 2.38
CA LYS A 263 -19.04 -10.06 2.27
C LYS A 263 -19.84 -10.45 3.53
N LEU A 264 -19.32 -10.16 4.72
CA LEU A 264 -20.04 -10.40 5.98
C LEU A 264 -21.32 -9.57 6.04
N ALA A 265 -21.26 -8.29 5.67
CA ALA A 265 -22.43 -7.41 5.63
C ALA A 265 -23.46 -7.84 4.57
N GLU A 266 -23.03 -8.45 3.45
CA GLU A 266 -23.93 -9.06 2.46
C GLU A 266 -24.66 -10.27 3.05
N LEU A 267 -23.93 -11.19 3.70
CA LEU A 267 -24.52 -12.37 4.35
C LEU A 267 -25.50 -11.99 5.47
N GLU A 268 -25.22 -10.94 6.25
CA GLU A 268 -26.13 -10.43 7.27
C GLU A 268 -27.44 -9.90 6.68
N ARG A 269 -27.37 -9.20 5.53
CA ARG A 269 -28.57 -8.71 4.83
C ARG A 269 -29.40 -9.85 4.28
N GLU A 270 -28.77 -10.86 3.65
CA GLU A 270 -29.46 -12.04 3.13
C GLU A 270 -30.13 -12.89 4.23
N GLN A 271 -29.63 -12.84 5.47
CA GLN A 271 -30.26 -13.51 6.62
C GLN A 271 -31.43 -12.72 7.21
N ALA A 272 -31.52 -11.42 6.93
CA ALA A 272 -32.56 -10.53 7.44
C ALA A 272 -33.77 -10.40 6.50
N GLU A 273 -33.62 -10.82 5.24
CA GLU A 273 -34.67 -10.90 4.20
C GLU A 273 -35.39 -12.25 4.22
#